data_AF-A0A444X1S8-F1
#
_entry.id   AF-A0A444X1S8-F1
#
_cell.length_a   1.000
_cell.length_b   1.000
_cell.length_c   1.000
_cell.angle_alpha   90.00
_cell.angle_beta   90.00
_cell.angle_gamma   90.00
#
_symmetry.space_group_name_H-M   'P 1'
#
loop_
_entity.id
_entity.type
_entity.pdbx_description
1 polymer ?
#
loop_
_entity_poly.entity_id
_entity_poly.type
_entity_poly.pdbx_seq_one_letter_code
_entity_poly.pdbx_strand_id
1 'polypeptide(L)'
;MAITFHSTFQILTEEHKKKICRYLYNLQNKDGGWDLHIEGPSTMFTSVLNYVVLRLLGEEPNDGGWDMEKACSWIQSHGDATYITSWEKM
;
A
#
# COMPACT_ATOMS: atom_id res chain seq x y z
N MET A 1 -14.88 6.73 -0.65
CA MET A 1 -14.24 5.59 -1.36
C MET A 1 -13.72 4.49 -0.44
N ALA A 2 -13.28 4.76 0.81
CA ALA A 2 -12.74 3.73 1.71
C ALA A 2 -13.77 2.64 2.15
N ILE A 3 -15.04 3.00 2.32
CA ILE A 3 -16.09 2.08 2.84
C ILE A 3 -16.45 0.99 1.81
N THR A 4 -16.49 1.34 0.52
CA THR A 4 -16.74 0.37 -0.56
C THR A 4 -15.57 -0.61 -0.71
N PHE A 5 -14.35 -0.13 -0.47
CA PHE A 5 -13.14 -0.96 -0.47
C PHE A 5 -13.23 -2.01 0.65
N HIS A 6 -13.40 -1.59 1.90
CA HIS A 6 -13.49 -2.48 3.08
C HIS A 6 -14.53 -3.62 2.91
N SER A 7 -15.71 -3.31 2.38
CA SER A 7 -16.79 -4.30 2.18
C SER A 7 -16.45 -5.36 1.13
N THR A 8 -15.64 -5.01 0.12
CA THR A 8 -15.23 -5.93 -0.95
C THR A 8 -14.17 -6.92 -0.47
N PHE A 9 -13.24 -6.48 0.39
CA PHE A 9 -12.17 -7.34 0.93
C PHE A 9 -12.68 -8.41 1.90
N GLN A 10 -13.86 -8.21 2.52
CA GLN A 10 -14.48 -9.23 3.37
C GLN A 10 -15.03 -10.43 2.58
N ILE A 11 -15.34 -10.24 1.29
CA ILE A 11 -15.89 -11.29 0.41
C ILE A 11 -14.76 -12.14 -0.20
N LEU A 12 -13.51 -11.66 -0.13
CA LEU A 12 -12.35 -12.37 -0.66
C LEU A 12 -11.98 -13.57 0.22
N THR A 13 -11.78 -14.72 -0.41
CA THR A 13 -11.21 -15.90 0.24
C THR A 13 -9.78 -15.61 0.71
N GLU A 14 -9.32 -16.36 1.71
CA GLU A 14 -7.95 -16.25 2.22
C GLU A 14 -6.89 -16.49 1.14
N GLU A 15 -7.19 -17.31 0.14
CA GLU A 15 -6.30 -17.53 -1.00
C GLU A 15 -6.20 -16.29 -1.91
N HIS A 16 -7.31 -15.59 -2.15
CA HIS A 16 -7.29 -14.33 -2.89
C HIS A 16 -6.50 -13.26 -2.15
N LYS A 17 -6.69 -13.14 -0.83
CA LYS A 17 -5.93 -12.19 0.00
C LYS A 17 -4.42 -12.46 -0.09
N LYS A 18 -3.99 -13.71 0.06
CA LYS A 18 -2.58 -14.11 -0.09
C LYS A 18 -2.01 -13.79 -1.47
N LYS A 19 -2.78 -14.02 -2.54
CA LYS A 19 -2.35 -13.68 -3.91
C LYS A 19 -2.20 -12.18 -4.10
N ILE A 20 -3.11 -11.37 -3.54
CA ILE A 20 -3.03 -9.91 -3.60
C ILE A 20 -1.83 -9.42 -2.79
N CYS A 21 -1.62 -9.89 -1.55
CA CYS A 21 -0.43 -9.53 -0.77
C CYS A 21 0.84 -9.85 -1.54
N ARG A 22 0.97 -11.08 -2.06
CA ARG A 22 2.13 -11.49 -2.86
C ARG A 22 2.34 -10.60 -4.07
N TYR A 23 1.26 -10.24 -4.77
CA TYR A 23 1.32 -9.35 -5.93
C TYR A 23 1.82 -7.96 -5.56
N LEU A 24 1.30 -7.37 -4.47
CA LEU A 24 1.73 -6.06 -3.98
C LEU A 24 3.19 -6.08 -3.54
N TYR A 25 3.64 -7.08 -2.79
CA TYR A 25 5.04 -7.21 -2.41
C TYR A 25 5.97 -7.34 -3.62
N ASN A 26 5.56 -8.08 -4.66
CA ASN A 26 6.37 -8.22 -5.88
C ASN A 26 6.52 -6.91 -6.68
N LEU A 27 5.59 -5.97 -6.53
CA LEU A 27 5.64 -4.65 -7.17
C LEU A 27 6.35 -3.60 -6.32
N GLN A 28 6.74 -3.92 -5.09
CA GLN A 28 7.42 -2.97 -4.24
C GLN A 28 8.82 -2.68 -4.79
N ASN A 29 9.13 -1.41 -4.94
CA ASN A 29 10.44 -0.97 -5.38
C ASN A 29 11.49 -1.19 -4.28
N LYS A 30 12.77 -1.19 -4.68
CA LYS A 30 13.89 -1.40 -3.76
C LYS A 30 13.96 -0.36 -2.63
N ASP A 31 13.43 0.84 -2.88
CA ASP A 31 13.35 1.94 -1.92
C ASP A 31 12.22 1.77 -0.90
N GLY A 32 11.30 0.82 -1.11
CA GLY A 32 10.17 0.54 -0.24
C GLY A 32 8.85 1.16 -0.70
N GLY A 33 8.85 1.99 -1.74
CA GLY A 33 7.62 2.55 -2.30
C GLY A 33 7.03 1.70 -3.42
N TRP A 34 5.94 2.18 -4.00
CA TRP A 34 5.31 1.61 -5.19
C TRP A 34 5.16 2.67 -6.26
N ASP A 35 5.29 2.26 -7.51
CA ASP A 35 5.00 3.11 -8.66
C ASP A 35 3.53 3.04 -9.08
N LEU A 36 3.10 4.04 -9.85
CA LEU A 36 1.87 4.10 -10.62
C LEU A 36 1.93 3.24 -11.90
N HIS A 37 3.13 3.03 -12.44
CA HIS A 37 3.42 2.13 -13.55
C HIS A 37 4.27 0.93 -13.08
N ILE A 38 4.51 -0.07 -13.94
CA ILE A 38 5.11 -1.35 -13.49
C ILE A 38 6.63 -1.21 -13.20
N GLU A 39 7.30 -0.14 -13.66
CA GLU A 39 8.78 0.02 -13.57
C GLU A 39 9.28 1.46 -13.39
N GLY A 40 8.42 2.40 -13.02
CA GLY A 40 8.76 3.80 -12.77
C GLY A 40 9.06 4.09 -11.29
N PRO A 41 9.25 5.39 -10.95
CA PRO A 41 9.63 5.81 -9.62
C PRO A 41 8.50 5.66 -8.62
N SER A 42 8.83 5.34 -7.37
CA SER A 42 7.87 5.29 -6.28
C SER A 42 7.15 6.64 -6.12
N THR A 43 5.81 6.60 -6.02
CA THR A 43 4.99 7.81 -5.82
C THR A 43 4.26 7.76 -4.48
N MET A 44 4.01 8.93 -3.87
CA MET A 44 3.34 8.99 -2.56
C MET A 44 1.93 8.40 -2.60
N PHE A 45 1.15 8.71 -3.65
CA PHE A 45 -0.23 8.23 -3.80
C PHE A 45 -0.29 6.69 -3.85
N THR A 46 0.49 6.08 -4.75
CA THR A 46 0.52 4.61 -4.90
C THR A 46 1.12 3.92 -3.69
N SER A 47 2.14 4.50 -3.06
CA SER A 47 2.76 3.92 -1.87
C SER A 47 1.82 3.92 -0.67
N VAL A 48 1.11 5.02 -0.43
CA VAL A 48 0.11 5.11 0.65
C VAL A 48 -1.07 4.18 0.38
N LEU A 49 -1.59 4.14 -0.85
CA LEU A 49 -2.70 3.24 -1.19
C LEU A 49 -2.34 1.78 -0.99
N ASN A 50 -1.19 1.33 -1.53
CA ASN A 50 -0.77 -0.06 -1.42
C ASN A 50 -0.46 -0.45 0.04
N TYR A 51 0.15 0.45 0.82
CA TYR A 51 0.32 0.27 2.26
C TYR A 51 -1.02 0.09 2.98
N VAL A 52 -2.01 0.93 2.70
CA VAL A 52 -3.36 0.82 3.28
C VAL A 52 -4.05 -0.48 2.86
N VAL A 53 -3.92 -0.91 1.60
CA VAL A 53 -4.46 -2.19 1.12
C VAL A 53 -3.86 -3.36 1.90
N LEU A 54 -2.54 -3.40 2.09
CA LEU A 54 -1.86 -4.43 2.88
C LEU A 54 -2.37 -4.44 4.33
N ARG A 55 -2.51 -3.27 4.96
CA ARG A 55 -3.10 -3.16 6.31
C ARG A 55 -4.53 -3.67 6.38
N LEU A 56 -5.36 -3.40 5.36
CA LEU A 56 -6.74 -3.89 5.27
C LEU A 56 -6.82 -5.41 5.03
N LEU A 57 -5.81 -5.99 4.39
CA LEU A 57 -5.69 -7.44 4.19
C LEU A 57 -5.22 -8.19 5.43
N GLY A 58 -4.85 -7.48 6.50
CA GLY A 58 -4.39 -8.06 7.77
C GLY A 58 -2.87 -8.16 7.90
N GLU A 59 -2.11 -7.59 6.97
CA GLU A 59 -0.65 -7.51 7.11
C GLU A 59 -0.31 -6.47 8.18
N GLU A 60 0.19 -6.91 9.32
CA GLU A 60 0.74 -6.02 10.33
C GLU A 60 2.18 -5.63 9.97
N PRO A 61 2.67 -4.47 10.43
CA PRO A 61 4.07 -4.07 10.23
C PRO A 61 5.08 -5.13 10.70
N ASN A 62 4.72 -5.94 11.71
CA ASN A 62 5.55 -7.02 12.23
C ASN A 62 5.41 -8.36 11.48
N ASP A 63 4.24 -8.64 10.89
CA ASP A 63 3.97 -9.92 10.20
C ASP A 63 4.24 -9.85 8.69
N GLY A 64 4.12 -8.66 8.09
CA GLY A 64 4.49 -8.37 6.69
C GLY A 64 5.99 -8.16 6.47
N GLY A 65 6.79 -8.28 7.53
CA GLY A 65 8.25 -8.25 7.50
C GLY A 65 8.87 -6.89 7.11
N TRP A 66 10.14 -6.96 6.72
CA TRP A 66 11.01 -5.82 6.34
C TRP A 66 10.41 -4.91 5.25
N ASP A 67 9.48 -5.44 4.46
CA ASP A 67 8.83 -4.77 3.33
C ASP A 67 7.78 -3.75 3.79
N MET A 68 7.01 -4.05 4.84
CA MET A 68 6.04 -3.11 5.44
C MET A 68 6.74 -1.98 6.22
N GLU A 69 7.84 -2.27 6.90
CA GLU A 69 8.66 -1.26 7.59
C GLU A 69 9.31 -0.28 6.60
N LYS A 70 9.83 -0.80 5.49
CA LYS A 70 10.37 0.00 4.39
C LYS A 70 9.32 0.90 3.76
N ALA A 71 8.13 0.37 3.48
CA ALA A 71 7.01 1.17 2.98
C ALA A 71 6.69 2.34 3.91
N CYS A 72 6.57 2.05 5.21
CA CYS A 72 6.27 3.06 6.22
C CYS A 72 7.40 4.10 6.32
N SER A 73 8.66 3.66 6.30
CA SER A 73 9.84 4.54 6.33
C SER A 73 9.94 5.40 5.08
N TRP A 74 9.61 4.84 3.91
CA TRP A 74 9.61 5.56 2.63
C TRP A 74 8.54 6.66 2.64
N ILE A 75 7.31 6.33 3.06
CA ILE A 75 6.21 7.30 3.19
C ILE A 75 6.57 8.42 4.17
N GLN A 76 7.15 8.10 5.34
CA GLN A 76 7.55 9.11 6.32
C GLN A 76 8.68 10.02 5.81
N SER A 77 9.64 9.46 5.08
CA SER A 77 10.81 10.21 4.57
C SER A 77 10.52 11.08 3.35
N HIS A 78 9.50 10.74 2.54
CA HIS A 78 9.13 11.48 1.33
C HIS A 78 8.03 12.54 1.56
N GLY A 79 7.79 12.85 2.83
CA GLY A 79 6.78 13.80 3.28
C GLY A 79 5.57 13.06 3.79
N ASP A 80 5.23 13.30 5.07
CA ASP A 80 3.96 12.85 5.64
C ASP A 80 2.79 13.14 4.68
N ALA A 81 1.70 12.39 4.85
CA ALA A 81 0.44 12.47 4.08
C ALA A 81 -0.17 13.89 3.94
N THR A 82 0.46 14.92 4.49
CA THR A 82 0.27 16.33 4.17
C THR A 82 0.62 16.73 2.74
N TYR A 83 1.42 15.97 1.98
CA TYR A 83 1.72 16.25 0.56
C TYR A 83 0.69 15.68 -0.44
N ILE A 84 -0.48 15.28 0.07
CA ILE A 84 -1.63 14.96 -0.77
C ILE A 84 -2.09 16.21 -1.52
N THR A 85 -2.19 16.10 -2.85
CA THR A 85 -2.71 17.17 -3.71
C THR A 85 -4.18 17.47 -3.37
N SER A 86 -4.57 18.74 -3.45
CA SER A 86 -5.82 19.29 -2.89
C SER A 86 -7.14 18.62 -3.34
N TRP A 87 -7.13 17.76 -4.36
CA TRP A 87 -8.34 17.11 -4.89
C TRP A 87 -8.83 15.92 -4.05
N GLU A 88 -8.02 15.37 -3.15
CA GLU A 88 -8.45 14.27 -2.25
C GLU A 88 -9.15 14.77 -0.96
N LYS A 89 -9.22 16.09 -0.76
CA LYS A 89 -9.93 16.73 0.36
C LYS A 89 -11.39 17.11 0.02
N MET A 90 -11.87 16.82 -1.19
CA MET A 90 -13.27 17.03 -1.58
C MET A 90 -14.13 15.79 -1.36
#